data_AF-A0A9P3A4G1-F1
#
_entry.id   AF-A0A9P3A4G1-F1
#
_cell.length_a   1.000
_cell.length_b   1.000
_cell.length_c   1.000
_cell.angle_alpha   90.00
_cell.angle_beta   90.00
_cell.angle_gamma   90.00
#
_symmetry.space_group_name_H-M   'P 1'
#
loop_
_entity.id
_entity.type
_entity.pdbx_description
1 polymer ?
#
loop_
_entity_poly.entity_id
_entity_poly.type
_entity_poly.pdbx_seq_one_letter_code
_entity_poly.pdbx_strand_id
1 'polypeptide(L)'
;MCKHILNAQVAIRAPCCKKFFDCPQCHAETQDHELAKTLEMVFICKKCKKAFRKDMSHYEEADEYCPHCDNQYVIEAKEPQAMIGVEGEDARVDNRMLKDDRVKGGEERSLFAQRDTTFKIDRR
;
A
#
# COMPACT_ATOMS: atom_id res chain seq x y z
N MET A 1 6.73 4.53 11.41
CA MET A 1 6.78 3.84 10.11
C MET A 1 5.63 4.38 9.29
N CYS A 2 5.87 4.83 8.05
CA CYS A 2 4.82 5.29 7.14
C CYS A 2 3.84 4.13 6.85
N LYS A 3 2.54 4.44 6.81
CA LYS A 3 1.50 3.49 6.37
C LYS A 3 1.50 3.31 4.85
N HIS A 4 1.95 4.32 4.12
CA HIS A 4 1.90 4.39 2.66
C HIS A 4 3.11 3.74 1.97
N ILE A 5 4.32 3.94 2.50
CA ILE A 5 5.57 3.41 1.95
C ILE A 5 6.24 2.56 3.02
N LEU A 6 6.16 1.23 2.88
CA LEU A 6 6.63 0.28 3.88
C LEU A 6 8.15 0.24 4.00
N ASN A 7 8.85 0.53 2.90
CA ASN A 7 10.30 0.47 2.79
C ASN A 7 10.99 1.84 2.87
N ALA A 8 10.31 2.88 3.37
CA ALA A 8 10.89 4.22 3.46
C ALA A 8 12.16 4.25 4.33
N GLN A 9 13.33 4.51 3.73
CA GLN A 9 14.64 4.45 4.39
C GLN A 9 15.10 5.78 5.02
N VAL A 10 14.49 6.89 4.62
CA VAL A 10 14.79 8.24 5.10
C VAL A 10 13.51 8.93 5.58
N ALA A 11 13.69 9.91 6.46
CA ALA A 11 12.64 10.88 6.82
C ALA A 11 13.04 12.24 6.27
N ILE A 12 12.09 12.91 5.62
CA ILE A 12 12.28 14.19 4.93
C ILE A 12 11.77 15.32 5.82
N ARG A 13 12.55 16.38 5.96
CA ARG A 13 12.09 17.59 6.65
C ARG A 13 11.16 18.39 5.75
N ALA A 14 9.93 18.60 6.18
CA ALA A 14 9.00 19.50 5.52
C ALA A 14 9.40 20.96 5.82
N PRO A 15 9.69 21.81 4.81
CA PRO A 15 10.09 23.20 5.03
C PRO A 15 8.97 24.06 5.61
N CYS A 16 7.71 23.72 5.34
CA CYS A 16 6.53 24.44 5.82
C CYS A 16 6.35 24.38 7.34
N CYS A 17 6.42 23.19 7.94
CA CYS A 17 6.16 22.98 9.37
C CYS A 17 7.41 22.57 10.17
N LYS A 18 8.57 22.45 9.51
CA LYS A 18 9.86 22.06 10.08
C LYS A 18 9.87 20.70 10.80
N LYS A 19 8.87 19.86 10.54
CA LYS A 19 8.73 18.49 11.05
C LYS A 19 9.26 17.47 10.04
N PHE A 20 9.55 16.27 10.51
CA PHE A 20 10.03 15.17 9.67
C PHE A 20 8.89 14.21 9.34
N PHE A 21 8.78 13.84 8.07
CA PHE A 21 7.82 12.88 7.58
C PHE A 21 8.48 11.88 6.65
N ASP A 22 7.97 10.66 6.65
CA ASP A 22 8.48 9.58 5.81
C ASP A 22 8.00 9.69 4.35
N CYS A 23 6.85 10.33 4.12
CA CYS A 23 6.14 10.32 2.85
C CYS A 23 5.21 11.57 2.77
N PRO A 24 4.95 12.14 1.57
CA PRO A 24 4.12 13.34 1.42
C PRO A 24 2.68 13.15 1.93
N GLN A 25 2.13 11.95 1.79
CA GLN A 25 0.79 11.61 2.29
C GLN A 25 0.70 11.72 3.82
N CYS A 26 1.74 11.29 4.55
CA CYS A 26 1.76 11.48 6.02
C CYS A 26 1.86 12.96 6.43
N HIS A 27 2.42 13.84 5.59
CA HIS A 27 2.35 15.28 5.86
C HIS A 27 0.92 15.79 5.66
N ALA A 28 0.26 15.44 4.55
CA ALA A 28 -1.11 15.84 4.25
C ALA A 28 -2.14 15.33 5.28
N GLU A 29 -1.94 14.13 5.86
CA GLU A 29 -2.83 13.61 6.92
C GLU A 29 -2.67 14.34 8.26
N THR A 30 -1.50 14.94 8.51
CA THR A 30 -1.18 15.53 9.81
C THR A 30 -1.21 17.06 9.82
N GLN A 31 -1.23 17.69 8.65
CA GLN A 31 -1.16 19.13 8.49
C GLN A 31 -2.26 19.61 7.54
N ASP A 32 -2.88 20.75 7.87
CA ASP A 32 -3.97 21.35 7.08
C ASP A 32 -3.48 22.24 5.93
N HIS A 33 -2.24 22.05 5.46
CA HIS A 33 -1.62 22.87 4.41
C HIS A 33 -0.80 22.04 3.43
N GLU A 34 -0.61 22.58 2.23
CA GLU A 34 0.18 21.93 1.18
C GLU A 34 1.69 21.99 1.47
N LEU A 35 2.41 20.96 1.03
CA LEU A 35 3.85 20.87 1.21
C LEU A 35 4.56 21.92 0.33
N ALA A 36 5.31 22.83 0.97
CA ALA A 36 6.10 23.81 0.25
C ALA A 36 7.29 23.16 -0.49
N LYS A 37 7.51 23.56 -1.74
CA LYS A 37 8.59 23.07 -2.60
C LYS A 37 9.87 23.86 -2.32
N THR A 38 10.97 23.17 -2.03
CA THR A 38 12.31 23.76 -1.88
C THR A 38 13.32 22.96 -2.69
N LEU A 39 14.36 23.64 -3.17
CA LEU A 39 15.47 22.98 -3.89
C LEU A 39 16.44 22.30 -2.93
N GLU A 40 16.62 22.84 -1.73
CA GLU A 40 17.40 22.21 -0.67
C GLU A 40 16.49 21.29 0.15
N MET A 41 16.85 20.01 0.24
CA MET A 41 16.13 19.02 1.02
C MET A 41 17.00 18.51 2.17
N VAL A 42 16.41 18.37 3.35
CA VAL A 42 17.08 17.84 4.54
C VAL A 42 16.49 16.48 4.85
N PHE A 43 17.35 15.48 4.94
CA PHE A 43 16.99 14.09 5.17
C PHE A 43 17.59 13.59 6.48
N ILE A 44 16.92 12.62 7.12
CA ILE A 44 17.46 11.82 8.20
C ILE A 44 17.48 10.36 7.74
N CYS A 45 18.65 9.74 7.72
CA CYS A 45 18.75 8.31 7.41
C CYS A 45 18.27 7.47 8.59
N LYS A 46 17.40 6.49 8.36
CA LYS A 46 16.90 5.62 9.45
C LYS A 46 17.93 4.58 9.90
N LYS A 47 18.89 4.20 9.05
CA LYS A 47 19.98 3.27 9.42
C LYS A 47 20.99 3.91 10.38
N CYS A 48 21.53 5.07 10.03
CA CYS A 48 22.56 5.74 10.85
C CYS A 48 22.04 6.87 11.75
N LYS A 49 20.76 7.26 11.60
CA LYS A 49 20.09 8.36 12.34
C LYS A 49 20.77 9.73 12.22
N LYS A 50 21.68 9.90 11.25
CA LYS A 50 22.34 11.18 10.98
C LYS A 50 21.52 11.99 9.97
N ALA A 51 21.45 13.30 10.22
CA ALA A 51 20.83 14.25 9.33
C ALA A 51 21.84 14.72 8.27
N PHE A 52 21.42 14.79 7.02
CA PHE A 52 22.22 15.29 5.91
C PHE A 52 21.36 16.19 5.01
N ARG A 53 22.03 17.03 4.22
CA ARG A 53 21.39 17.96 3.29
C ARG A 53 21.81 17.64 1.88
N LYS A 54 20.87 17.72 0.96
CA LYS A 54 21.11 17.52 -0.46
C LYS A 54 20.36 18.56 -1.27
N ASP A 55 21.06 19.14 -2.23
CA ASP A 55 20.50 20.11 -3.16
C ASP A 55 19.98 19.37 -4.39
N MET A 56 18.70 19.51 -4.67
CA MET A 56 18.01 18.82 -5.77
C MET A 56 18.33 19.42 -7.14
N SER A 57 19.05 20.55 -7.21
CA SER A 57 19.45 21.17 -8.47
C SER A 57 20.60 20.45 -9.18
N HIS A 58 21.45 19.75 -8.41
CA HIS A 58 22.59 18.98 -8.92
C HIS A 58 22.48 17.56 -8.37
N TYR A 59 21.69 16.76 -9.06
CA TYR A 59 21.42 15.37 -8.67
C TYR A 59 22.29 14.42 -9.50
N GLU A 60 23.26 13.78 -8.85
CA GLU A 60 24.15 12.78 -9.45
C GLU A 60 23.88 11.38 -8.86
N GLU A 61 24.33 10.33 -9.51
CA GLU A 61 24.12 8.93 -9.06
C GLU A 61 24.75 8.66 -7.68
N ALA A 62 25.84 9.36 -7.34
CA ALA A 62 26.46 9.29 -6.01
C ALA A 62 25.51 9.78 -4.89
N ASP A 63 24.50 10.58 -5.24
CA ASP A 63 23.57 11.18 -4.29
C ASP A 63 22.45 10.24 -3.89
N GLU A 64 22.32 9.07 -4.51
CA GLU A 64 21.35 8.04 -4.12
C GLU A 64 21.69 7.40 -2.76
N TYR A 65 22.90 7.65 -2.26
CA TYR A 65 23.44 7.05 -1.05
C TYR A 65 23.54 8.05 0.09
N CYS A 66 23.35 7.56 1.31
CA CYS A 66 23.60 8.36 2.51
C CYS A 66 25.11 8.58 2.70
N PRO A 67 25.62 9.82 2.84
CA PRO A 67 27.06 10.13 2.95
C PRO A 67 27.71 9.64 4.25
N HIS A 68 26.95 8.97 5.11
CA HIS A 68 27.42 8.50 6.42
C HIS A 68 27.48 6.99 6.57
N CYS A 69 26.72 6.24 5.77
CA CYS A 69 26.59 4.79 5.92
C CYS A 69 26.33 4.05 4.61
N ASP A 70 26.48 4.75 3.48
CA ASP A 70 26.29 4.24 2.11
C ASP A 70 24.97 3.52 1.89
N ASN A 71 23.95 3.92 2.65
CA ASN A 71 22.63 3.37 2.49
C ASN A 71 21.93 4.01 1.30
N GLN A 72 21.59 3.20 0.28
CA GLN A 72 20.79 3.65 -0.85
C GLN A 72 19.37 3.98 -0.37
N TYR A 73 18.99 5.24 -0.44
CA TYR A 73 17.66 5.69 0.03
C TYR A 73 16.67 5.90 -1.11
N VAL A 74 17.16 5.99 -2.35
CA VAL A 74 16.33 6.00 -3.55
C VAL A 74 16.11 4.55 -3.98
N ILE A 75 14.96 4.01 -3.60
CA ILE A 75 14.54 2.65 -3.90
C ILE A 75 13.07 2.65 -4.32
N GLU A 76 12.66 1.65 -5.10
CA GLU A 76 11.27 1.50 -5.53
C GLU A 76 10.33 1.42 -4.33
N ALA A 77 9.29 2.27 -4.31
CA ALA A 77 8.35 2.32 -3.21
C ALA A 77 7.49 1.05 -3.15
N LYS A 78 7.46 0.38 -2.01
CA LYS A 78 6.56 -0.75 -1.73
C LYS A 78 5.30 -0.25 -1.05
N GLU A 79 4.21 -0.25 -1.80
CA GLU A 79 2.88 0.05 -1.29
C GLU A 79 2.21 -1.20 -0.68
N PRO A 80 1.38 -1.05 0.36
CA PRO A 80 0.64 -2.17 0.93
C PRO A 80 -0.38 -2.71 -0.09
N GLN A 81 -0.11 -3.88 -0.66
CA GLN A 81 -1.09 -4.58 -1.49
C GLN A 81 -2.14 -5.21 -0.58
N ALA A 82 -3.40 -4.80 -0.71
CA ALA A 82 -4.52 -5.43 -0.04
C ALA A 82 -4.76 -6.82 -0.64
N MET A 83 -4.13 -7.86 -0.08
CA MET A 83 -4.52 -9.23 -0.38
C MET A 83 -5.82 -9.54 0.35
N ILE A 84 -6.90 -9.80 -0.40
CA ILE A 84 -8.11 -10.44 0.12
C ILE A 84 -7.73 -11.89 0.44
N GLY A 85 -7.52 -12.17 1.72
CA GLY A 85 -7.45 -13.53 2.24
C GLY A 85 -8.87 -14.05 2.39
N VAL A 86 -9.25 -15.07 1.61
CA VAL A 86 -10.45 -15.85 1.93
C VAL A 86 -10.07 -16.74 3.10
N GLU A 87 -10.45 -16.34 4.31
CA GLU A 87 -10.33 -17.18 5.50
C GLU A 87 -11.32 -18.34 5.38
N GLY A 88 -10.87 -19.44 4.79
CA GLY A 88 -11.58 -20.70 4.90
C GLY A 88 -11.42 -21.21 6.32
N GLU A 89 -12.44 -21.04 7.16
CA GLU A 89 -12.53 -21.78 8.42
C GLU A 89 -12.43 -23.30 8.16
N ASP A 90 -11.98 -24.03 9.18
CA ASP A 90 -11.68 -25.47 9.15
C ASP A 90 -12.74 -26.25 8.36
N ALA A 91 -12.30 -27.03 7.35
CA ALA A 91 -13.16 -27.74 6.40
C ALA A 91 -14.14 -28.73 7.05
N ARG A 92 -13.93 -29.06 8.34
CA ARG A 92 -14.84 -29.88 9.15
C ARG A 92 -16.06 -29.11 9.68
N VAL A 93 -15.97 -27.79 9.81
CA VAL A 93 -17.01 -26.93 10.38
C VAL A 93 -17.85 -26.29 9.26
N ASP A 94 -17.23 -25.83 8.17
CA ASP A 94 -17.95 -25.30 7.01
C ASP A 94 -17.58 -26.02 5.70
N ASN A 95 -18.39 -27.01 5.33
CA ASN A 95 -18.18 -27.83 4.12
C ASN A 95 -18.68 -27.14 2.83
N ARG A 96 -19.10 -25.87 2.91
CA ARG A 96 -19.63 -25.11 1.74
C ARG A 96 -18.58 -24.81 0.68
N MET A 97 -17.30 -24.77 1.06
CA MET A 97 -16.19 -24.47 0.14
C MET A 97 -15.57 -25.73 -0.48
N LEU A 98 -15.95 -26.94 -0.05
CA LEU A 98 -15.49 -28.19 -0.66
C LEU A 98 -16.53 -28.69 -1.66
N LYS A 99 -16.11 -28.84 -2.91
CA LYS A 99 -16.90 -29.48 -3.96
C LYS A 99 -16.71 -30.99 -3.88
N ASP A 100 -17.79 -31.72 -3.63
CA ASP A 100 -17.79 -33.19 -3.68
C ASP A 100 -18.08 -33.66 -5.11
N ASP A 101 -17.08 -34.27 -5.77
CA ASP A 101 -17.18 -34.78 -7.15
C ASP A 101 -18.08 -36.02 -7.30
N ARG A 102 -18.54 -36.63 -6.19
CA ARG A 102 -19.43 -37.81 -6.22
C ARG A 102 -20.89 -37.44 -6.35
N VAL A 103 -21.25 -36.22 -5.98
CA VAL A 103 -22.61 -35.71 -6.10
C VAL A 103 -22.78 -35.14 -7.50
N LYS A 104 -23.76 -35.66 -8.25
CA LYS A 104 -24.11 -35.13 -9.58
C LYS A 104 -24.47 -33.65 -9.42
N GLY A 105 -23.59 -32.75 -9.87
CA GLY A 105 -23.82 -31.32 -9.80
C GLY A 105 -25.21 -30.98 -10.36
N GLY A 106 -25.99 -30.23 -9.59
CA GLY A 106 -27.28 -29.74 -10.07
C GLY A 106 -27.10 -28.96 -11.38
N GLU A 107 -28.08 -29.03 -12.27
CA GLU A 107 -28.05 -28.32 -13.55
C GLU A 107 -27.58 -26.89 -13.35
N GLU A 108 -26.61 -26.46 -14.15
CA GLU A 108 -26.02 -25.13 -14.09
C GLU A 108 -27.15 -24.10 -14.23
N ARG A 109 -27.51 -23.46 -13.10
CA ARG A 109 -28.50 -22.39 -13.07
C ARG A 109 -27.91 -21.14 -13.71
N SER A 110 -27.87 -21.16 -15.04
CA SER A 110 -27.53 -20.01 -15.85
C SER A 110 -28.78 -19.16 -16.07
N LEU A 111 -28.63 -17.84 -16.06
CA LEU A 111 -29.69 -16.90 -16.44
C LEU A 111 -30.15 -17.07 -17.90
N PHE A 112 -29.42 -17.86 -18.69
CA PHE A 112 -29.70 -18.18 -20.09
C PHE A 112 -30.41 -19.54 -20.27
N ALA A 113 -30.52 -20.35 -19.22
CA ALA A 113 -31.26 -21.61 -19.25
C ALA A 113 -32.75 -21.35 -18.98
N GLN A 114 -33.56 -21.45 -20.04
CA GLN A 114 -34.99 -21.09 -20.07
C GLN A 114 -35.93 -21.96 -19.20
N ARG A 115 -35.42 -22.83 -18.32
CA ARG A 115 -36.24 -23.88 -17.66
C ARG A 115 -36.69 -23.58 -16.22
N ASP A 116 -36.03 -22.69 -15.48
CA ASP A 116 -36.43 -22.35 -14.10
C ASP A 116 -37.05 -20.95 -14.01
N THR A 117 -38.34 -20.83 -14.35
CA THR A 117 -39.13 -19.58 -14.23
C THR A 117 -40.01 -19.55 -12.97
N THR A 118 -39.74 -20.40 -11.97
CA THR A 118 -40.54 -20.50 -10.74
C THR A 118 -40.25 -19.41 -9.71
N PHE A 119 -39.18 -18.63 -9.86
CA PHE A 119 -38.93 -17.43 -9.05
C PHE A 119 -39.47 -16.17 -9.72
N LYS A 120 -40.76 -16.17 -10.06
CA LYS A 120 -41.47 -14.89 -10.24
C LYS A 120 -41.63 -14.31 -8.84
N ILE A 121 -40.86 -13.25 -8.58
CA ILE A 121 -41.06 -12.33 -7.47
C ILE A 121 -42.52 -11.92 -7.51
N ASP A 122 -43.30 -12.37 -6.53
CA ASP A 122 -44.67 -11.88 -6.31
C ASP A 122 -44.54 -10.42 -5.88
N ARG A 123 -44.63 -9.51 -6.85
CA ARG A 123 -44.75 -8.07 -6.60
C ARG A 123 -46.19 -7.85 -6.12
N ARG A 124 -46.36 -7.76 -4.81
CA ARG A 124 -47.48 -7.06 -4.20
C ARG A 124 -46.99 -5.85 -3.44
#